data_AF-A0A9Q0LM78-F1
#
_entry.id   AF-A0A9Q0LM78-F1
#
_cell.length_a   1.000
_cell.length_b   1.000
_cell.length_c   1.000
_cell.angle_alpha   90.00
_cell.angle_beta   90.00
_cell.angle_gamma   90.00
#
_symmetry.space_group_name_H-M   'P 1'
#
loop_
_entity.id
_entity.type
_entity.pdbx_description
1 polymer ?
#
loop_
_entity_poly.entity_id
_entity_poly.type
_entity_poly.pdbx_seq_one_letter_code
_entity_poly.pdbx_strand_id
1 'polypeptide(L)'
;MRSELYRGMFLSVTEDKSNKVTDYSELSNKSFQIFEYWIYSNQIKEEIQINQEIINEIQTGIDYFQLNQTNPNLFDLLIRKFNNQEFKLKEEKQEKEKQEKEKQEKEKQEKEKQEKEKQEKEKQEKEKQQKEKQEKEKIKTTKKEKSDKCSTF
;
A
#
# COMPACT_ATOMS: atom_id res chain seq x y z
N MET A 1 4.43 -43.80 -9.17
CA MET A 1 5.27 -44.78 -8.44
C MET A 1 6.13 -44.11 -7.36
N ARG A 2 6.99 -43.12 -7.66
CA ARG A 2 7.81 -42.46 -6.60
C ARG A 2 6.99 -41.76 -5.51
N SER A 3 5.89 -41.12 -5.88
CA SER A 3 5.05 -40.38 -4.95
C SER A 3 4.28 -41.24 -3.94
N GLU A 4 3.81 -42.42 -4.33
CA GLU A 4 3.20 -43.36 -3.37
C GLU A 4 4.24 -43.97 -2.43
N LEU A 5 5.50 -44.05 -2.88
CA LEU A 5 6.63 -44.47 -2.05
C LEU A 5 7.01 -43.38 -1.03
N TYR A 6 6.98 -42.11 -1.44
CA TYR A 6 7.15 -40.97 -0.53
C TYR A 6 5.96 -40.80 0.42
N ARG A 7 4.73 -40.94 -0.06
CA ARG A 7 3.51 -40.90 0.76
C ARG A 7 3.48 -42.07 1.74
N GLY A 8 3.89 -43.26 1.31
CA GLY A 8 4.04 -44.45 2.14
C GLY A 8 5.13 -44.31 3.20
N MET A 9 6.32 -43.82 2.83
CA MET A 9 7.39 -43.48 3.79
C MET A 9 6.92 -42.43 4.80
N PHE A 10 6.26 -41.37 4.34
CA PHE A 10 5.78 -40.27 5.18
C PHE A 10 4.71 -40.75 6.19
N LEU A 11 3.76 -41.57 5.76
CA LEU A 11 2.74 -42.15 6.65
C LEU A 11 3.34 -43.20 7.60
N SER A 12 4.30 -44.02 7.15
CA SER A 12 4.94 -45.02 8.00
C SER A 12 5.80 -44.43 9.13
N VAL A 13 6.37 -43.24 8.93
CA VAL A 13 7.16 -42.53 9.95
C VAL A 13 6.26 -42.00 11.09
N THR A 14 4.97 -41.77 10.85
CA THR A 14 4.04 -41.27 11.88
C THR A 14 3.55 -42.34 12.87
N GLU A 15 3.83 -43.62 12.63
CA GLU A 15 3.34 -44.71 13.49
C GLU A 15 4.40 -45.24 14.48
N ASP A 16 5.68 -44.90 14.31
CA ASP A 16 6.77 -45.47 15.12
C ASP A 16 7.03 -44.66 16.40
N LYS A 17 6.37 -45.05 17.50
CA LYS A 17 6.35 -44.34 18.80
C LYS A 17 7.64 -44.41 19.62
N SER A 18 8.80 -44.71 19.02
CA SER A 18 10.06 -44.77 19.77
C SER A 18 11.21 -44.13 19.01
N ASN A 19 11.81 -43.13 19.65
CA ASN A 19 13.02 -42.39 19.29
C ASN A 19 12.88 -41.27 18.23
N LYS A 20 12.82 -40.04 18.76
CA LYS A 20 12.98 -38.75 18.06
C LYS A 20 12.11 -38.61 16.80
N VAL A 21 10.81 -38.80 17.00
CA VAL A 21 9.78 -38.37 16.06
C VAL A 21 9.68 -36.85 16.17
N THR A 22 10.32 -36.11 15.26
CA THR A 22 9.70 -34.84 14.84
C THR A 22 8.44 -35.26 14.11
N ASP A 23 7.32 -35.05 14.77
CA ASP A 23 6.02 -35.52 14.32
C ASP A 23 5.68 -34.83 13.00
N TYR A 24 5.61 -35.60 11.93
CA TYR A 24 5.20 -35.09 10.63
C TYR A 24 3.72 -34.68 10.60
N SER A 25 2.98 -34.94 11.68
CA SER A 25 1.71 -34.28 11.96
C SER A 25 1.84 -32.75 12.05
N GLU A 26 3.04 -32.22 12.29
CA GLU A 26 3.33 -30.79 12.39
C GLU A 26 3.52 -30.10 11.03
N LEU A 27 3.81 -30.85 9.95
CA LEU A 27 3.82 -30.23 8.62
C LEU A 27 2.40 -29.80 8.28
N SER A 28 2.22 -28.51 8.03
CA SER A 28 0.93 -28.01 7.62
C SER A 28 0.52 -28.69 6.30
N ASN A 29 -0.79 -28.93 6.14
CA ASN A 29 -1.37 -29.44 4.90
C ASN A 29 -0.90 -28.63 3.66
N LYS A 30 -0.57 -27.34 3.84
CA LYS A 30 -0.03 -26.47 2.80
C LYS A 30 1.39 -26.84 2.42
N SER A 31 2.28 -27.03 3.39
CA SER A 31 3.66 -27.48 3.16
C SER A 31 3.69 -28.83 2.45
N PHE A 32 2.83 -29.76 2.86
CA PHE A 32 2.69 -31.05 2.20
C PHE A 32 2.22 -30.93 0.74
N GLN A 33 1.20 -30.11 0.45
CA GLN A 33 0.72 -29.89 -0.91
C GLN A 33 1.77 -29.25 -1.82
N ILE A 34 2.56 -28.30 -1.30
CA ILE A 34 3.67 -27.67 -2.03
C ILE A 34 4.72 -28.73 -2.38
N PHE A 35 5.09 -29.53 -1.39
CA PHE A 35 6.10 -30.57 -1.52
C PHE A 35 5.69 -31.66 -2.51
N GLU A 36 4.46 -32.20 -2.40
CA GLU A 36 3.93 -33.15 -3.37
C GLU A 36 3.92 -32.56 -4.78
N TYR A 37 3.37 -31.35 -4.95
CA TYR A 37 3.27 -30.74 -6.27
C TYR A 37 4.65 -30.52 -6.89
N TRP A 38 5.65 -30.12 -6.10
CA TRP A 38 7.01 -29.97 -6.59
C TRP A 38 7.62 -31.31 -7.00
N ILE A 39 7.45 -32.39 -6.21
CA ILE A 39 7.94 -33.72 -6.59
C ILE A 39 7.39 -34.15 -7.95
N TYR A 40 6.13 -33.80 -8.25
CA TYR A 40 5.51 -34.17 -9.52
C TYR A 40 5.85 -33.25 -10.68
N SER A 41 5.93 -31.94 -10.45
CA SER A 41 5.99 -30.92 -11.51
C SER A 41 7.35 -30.21 -11.63
N ASN A 42 8.23 -30.37 -10.64
CA ASN A 42 9.42 -29.53 -10.41
C ASN A 42 9.11 -28.01 -10.37
N GLN A 43 7.86 -27.65 -10.05
CA GLN A 43 7.40 -26.28 -9.94
C GLN A 43 6.67 -26.08 -8.61
N ILE A 44 6.44 -24.83 -8.25
CA ILE A 44 5.59 -24.47 -7.11
C ILE A 44 4.32 -23.84 -7.67
N LYS A 45 3.13 -24.32 -7.26
CA LYS A 45 1.86 -23.71 -7.67
C LYS A 45 1.86 -22.21 -7.36
N GLU A 46 1.60 -21.37 -8.34
CA GLU A 46 1.65 -19.91 -8.19
C GLU A 46 0.70 -19.40 -7.11
N GLU A 47 -0.49 -20.00 -7.03
CA GLU A 47 -1.59 -19.64 -6.13
C GLU A 47 -1.29 -19.83 -4.64
N ILE A 48 -0.27 -20.61 -4.29
CA ILE A 48 0.05 -20.86 -2.88
C ILE A 48 0.86 -19.70 -2.32
N GLN A 49 0.30 -19.04 -1.29
CA GLN A 49 1.02 -18.08 -0.46
C GLN A 49 2.09 -18.82 0.35
N ILE A 50 3.33 -18.35 0.23
CA ILE A 50 4.47 -18.91 0.96
C ILE A 50 4.79 -17.92 2.06
N ASN A 51 4.91 -18.42 3.28
CA ASN A 51 5.42 -17.66 4.41
C ASN A 51 6.69 -18.34 4.94
N GLN A 52 7.36 -17.68 5.88
CA GLN A 52 8.60 -18.19 6.46
C GLN A 52 8.41 -19.53 7.20
N GLU A 53 7.24 -19.74 7.80
CA GLU A 53 6.88 -20.96 8.51
C GLU A 53 6.83 -22.17 7.55
N ILE A 54 6.15 -22.04 6.41
CA ILE A 54 6.10 -23.04 5.34
C ILE A 54 7.50 -23.36 4.80
N ILE A 55 8.36 -22.35 4.66
CA ILE A 55 9.75 -22.55 4.21
C ILE A 55 10.53 -23.41 5.21
N ASN A 56 10.40 -23.11 6.51
CA ASN A 56 11.09 -23.84 7.58
C ASN A 56 10.57 -25.28 7.71
N GLU A 57 9.25 -25.46 7.59
CA GLU A 57 8.59 -26.76 7.56
C GLU A 57 9.12 -27.61 6.39
N ILE A 58 9.13 -27.06 5.18
CA ILE A 58 9.62 -27.77 3.99
C ILE A 58 11.12 -28.08 4.11
N GLN A 59 11.94 -27.15 4.61
CA GLN A 59 13.37 -27.38 4.83
C GLN A 59 13.60 -28.54 5.80
N THR A 60 12.84 -28.57 6.90
CA THR A 60 12.89 -29.65 7.89
C THR A 60 12.57 -31.01 7.25
N GLY A 61 11.54 -31.05 6.39
CA GLY A 61 11.22 -32.24 5.61
C GLY A 61 12.34 -32.65 4.66
N ILE A 62 12.89 -31.70 3.89
CA ILE A 62 13.98 -31.95 2.94
C ILE A 62 15.21 -32.54 3.64
N ASP A 63 15.62 -31.96 4.78
CA ASP A 63 16.78 -32.39 5.55
C ASP A 63 16.61 -33.80 6.12
N TYR A 64 15.43 -34.10 6.65
CA TYR A 64 15.14 -35.41 7.19
C TYR A 64 15.10 -36.51 6.12
N PHE A 65 14.45 -36.24 4.98
CA PHE A 65 14.40 -37.19 3.86
C PHE A 65 15.71 -37.25 3.07
N GLN A 66 16.75 -36.50 3.49
CA GLN A 66 18.04 -36.39 2.82
C GLN A 66 17.91 -36.04 1.33
N LEU A 67 16.84 -35.32 0.96
CA LEU A 67 16.52 -34.98 -0.43
C LEU A 67 17.47 -33.95 -1.02
N ASN A 68 18.27 -33.31 -0.16
CA ASN A 68 19.39 -32.45 -0.54
C ASN A 68 20.37 -33.11 -1.52
N GLN A 69 20.44 -34.45 -1.56
CA GLN A 69 21.34 -35.16 -2.48
C GLN A 69 20.74 -35.41 -3.88
N THR A 70 19.42 -35.24 -4.08
CA THR A 70 18.74 -35.64 -5.32
C THR A 70 18.12 -34.49 -6.12
N ASN A 71 17.88 -33.31 -5.53
CA ASN A 71 17.44 -32.13 -6.28
C ASN A 71 17.62 -30.81 -5.48
N PRO A 72 18.67 -30.01 -5.75
CA PRO A 72 18.99 -28.80 -4.97
C PRO A 72 18.06 -27.58 -5.21
N ASN A 73 16.96 -27.70 -5.96
CA ASN A 73 16.25 -26.54 -6.49
C ASN A 73 14.97 -26.12 -5.72
N LEU A 74 14.35 -26.98 -4.89
CA LEU A 74 13.07 -26.63 -4.23
C LEU A 74 13.21 -25.46 -3.26
N PHE A 75 14.19 -25.54 -2.35
CA PHE A 75 14.38 -24.52 -1.33
C PHE A 75 14.68 -23.16 -1.97
N ASP A 76 15.59 -23.12 -2.95
CA ASP A 76 15.90 -21.91 -3.72
C ASP A 76 14.67 -21.34 -4.45
N LEU A 77 13.84 -22.20 -5.04
CA LEU A 77 12.58 -21.80 -5.67
C LEU A 77 11.59 -21.19 -4.67
N LEU A 78 11.49 -21.75 -3.46
CA LEU A 78 10.62 -21.24 -2.38
C LEU A 78 11.11 -19.89 -1.88
N ILE A 79 12.41 -19.76 -1.59
CA ILE A 79 13.03 -18.51 -1.15
C ILE A 79 12.86 -17.41 -2.20
N ARG A 80 13.10 -17.73 -3.48
CA ARG A 80 12.90 -16.78 -4.58
C ARG A 80 11.44 -16.33 -4.67
N LYS A 81 10.50 -17.25 -4.53
CA LYS A 81 9.07 -16.93 -4.61
C LYS A 81 8.60 -16.09 -3.40
N PHE A 82 9.10 -16.38 -2.21
CA PHE A 82 8.85 -15.59 -1.01
C PHE A 82 9.39 -14.16 -1.15
N ASN A 83 10.65 -14.00 -1.55
CA ASN A 83 11.25 -12.68 -1.76
C ASN A 83 10.51 -11.86 -2.83
N ASN A 84 10.04 -12.50 -3.90
CA ASN A 84 9.23 -11.83 -4.93
C ASN A 84 7.86 -11.39 -4.41
N GLN A 85 7.22 -12.15 -3.51
CA GLN A 85 5.96 -11.75 -2.87
C GLN A 85 6.17 -10.54 -1.94
N GLU A 86 7.23 -10.56 -1.13
CA GLU A 86 7.61 -9.43 -0.27
C GLU A 86 7.92 -8.16 -1.09
N PHE A 87 8.64 -8.32 -2.21
CA PHE A 87 8.97 -7.20 -3.09
C PHE A 87 7.71 -6.56 -3.71
N LYS A 88 6.78 -7.37 -4.23
CA LYS A 88 5.50 -6.87 -4.78
C LYS A 88 4.67 -6.12 -3.73
N LEU A 89 4.58 -6.66 -2.52
CA LEU A 89 3.89 -6.01 -1.40
C LEU A 89 4.52 -4.66 -1.04
N LYS A 90 5.84 -4.55 -1.13
CA LYS A 90 6.56 -3.31 -0.85
C LYS A 90 6.34 -2.26 -1.94
N GLU A 91 6.37 -2.65 -3.20
CA GLU A 91 6.05 -1.75 -4.33
C GLU A 91 4.62 -1.21 -4.23
N GLU A 92 3.64 -2.08 -3.94
CA GLU A 92 2.24 -1.65 -3.81
C GLU A 92 2.03 -0.66 -2.65
N LYS A 93 2.71 -0.87 -1.52
CA LYS A 93 2.69 0.08 -0.39
C LYS A 93 3.30 1.43 -0.78
N GLN A 94 4.42 1.42 -1.49
CA GLN A 94 5.06 2.66 -1.94
C GLN A 94 4.20 3.42 -2.95
N GLU A 95 3.50 2.71 -3.84
CA GLU A 95 2.62 3.34 -4.82
C GLU A 95 1.40 3.98 -4.14
N LYS A 96 0.78 3.29 -3.17
CA LYS A 96 -0.31 3.85 -2.35
C LYS A 96 0.14 5.10 -1.59
N GLU A 97 1.33 5.08 -0.99
CA GLU A 97 1.86 6.24 -0.25
C GLU A 97 2.13 7.45 -1.17
N LYS A 98 2.66 7.21 -2.38
CA LYS A 98 2.85 8.27 -3.39
C LYS A 98 1.52 8.89 -3.81
N GLN A 99 0.50 8.06 -4.06
CA GLN A 99 -0.83 8.54 -4.44
C GLN A 99 -1.50 9.36 -3.33
N GLU A 100 -1.34 8.99 -2.06
CA GLU A 100 -1.85 9.79 -0.93
C GLU A 100 -1.14 11.14 -0.81
N LYS A 101 0.19 11.17 -0.92
CA LYS A 101 0.95 12.43 -0.88
C LYS A 101 0.54 13.38 -2.01
N GLU A 102 0.36 12.86 -3.22
CA GLU A 102 -0.07 13.68 -4.36
C GLU A 102 -1.48 14.25 -4.17
N LYS A 103 -2.42 13.46 -3.61
CA LYS A 103 -3.76 13.96 -3.27
C LYS A 103 -3.72 15.06 -2.22
N GLN A 104 -2.92 14.90 -1.18
CA GLN A 104 -2.77 15.91 -0.12
C GLN A 104 -2.15 17.22 -0.64
N GLU A 105 -1.17 17.15 -1.55
CA GLU A 105 -0.59 18.35 -2.16
C GLU A 105 -1.60 19.09 -3.05
N LYS A 106 -2.36 18.36 -3.88
CA LYS A 106 -3.42 18.98 -4.70
C LYS A 106 -4.48 19.67 -3.85
N GLU A 107 -4.91 19.04 -2.76
CA GLU A 107 -5.90 19.64 -1.85
C GLU A 107 -5.37 20.90 -1.16
N LYS A 108 -4.08 20.91 -0.76
CA LYS A 108 -3.44 22.12 -0.19
C LYS A 108 -3.37 23.25 -1.21
N GLN A 109 -2.98 22.95 -2.45
CA GLN A 109 -2.91 23.97 -3.51
C GLN A 109 -4.29 24.54 -3.86
N GLU A 110 -5.35 23.73 -3.86
CA GLU A 110 -6.71 24.24 -4.07
C GLU A 110 -7.17 25.14 -2.92
N LYS A 111 -6.91 24.75 -1.66
CA LYS A 111 -7.25 25.59 -0.50
C LYS A 111 -6.52 26.94 -0.55
N GLU A 112 -5.24 26.94 -0.89
CA GLU A 112 -4.45 28.18 -1.00
C GLU A 112 -4.97 29.10 -2.13
N LYS A 113 -5.37 28.52 -3.27
CA LYS A 113 -5.98 29.29 -4.37
C LYS A 113 -7.32 29.91 -3.94
N GLN A 114 -8.17 29.14 -3.27
CA GLN A 114 -9.46 29.64 -2.79
C GLN A 114 -9.30 30.75 -1.75
N GLU A 115 -8.32 30.67 -0.86
CA GLU A 115 -8.03 31.75 0.10
C GLU A 115 -7.54 33.02 -0.59
N LYS A 116 -6.60 32.90 -1.56
CA LYS A 116 -6.13 34.05 -2.33
C LYS A 116 -7.28 34.74 -3.08
N GLU A 117 -8.14 33.96 -3.72
CA GLU A 117 -9.29 34.52 -4.46
C GLU A 117 -10.30 35.22 -3.55
N LYS A 118 -10.55 34.69 -2.34
CA LYS A 118 -11.39 35.36 -1.33
C LYS A 118 -10.79 36.68 -0.85
N GLN A 119 -9.49 36.69 -0.54
CA GLN A 119 -8.80 37.91 -0.11
C GLN A 119 -8.81 38.99 -1.20
N GLU A 120 -8.67 38.60 -2.47
CA GLU A 120 -8.67 39.53 -3.59
C GLU A 120 -10.06 40.14 -3.83
N LYS A 121 -11.13 39.33 -3.75
CA LYS A 121 -12.52 39.81 -3.80
C LYS A 121 -12.83 40.78 -2.66
N GLU A 122 -12.39 40.48 -1.43
CA GLU A 122 -12.63 41.35 -0.27
C GLU A 122 -11.91 42.70 -0.40
N LYS A 123 -10.68 42.72 -0.93
CA LYS A 123 -9.96 43.97 -1.23
C LYS A 123 -10.68 44.81 -2.28
N GLN A 124 -11.14 44.18 -3.37
CA GLN A 124 -11.87 44.89 -4.42
C GLN A 124 -13.20 45.49 -3.92
N GLU A 125 -13.94 44.78 -3.05
CA GLU A 125 -15.16 45.33 -2.44
C GLU A 125 -14.87 46.52 -1.52
N LYS A 126 -13.86 46.43 -0.66
CA LYS A 126 -13.47 47.54 0.22
C LYS A 126 -13.08 48.78 -0.60
N GLU A 127 -12.33 48.60 -1.68
CA GLU A 127 -11.91 49.71 -2.55
C GLU A 127 -13.11 50.37 -3.26
N LYS A 128 -14.07 49.57 -3.75
CA LYS A 128 -15.32 50.10 -4.34
C LYS A 128 -16.14 50.91 -3.34
N GLN A 129 -16.33 50.39 -2.12
CA GLN A 129 -17.06 51.10 -1.07
C GLN A 129 -16.37 52.42 -0.67
N GLN A 130 -15.03 52.46 -0.68
CA GLN A 130 -14.28 53.67 -0.36
C GLN A 130 -14.42 54.74 -1.46
N LYS A 131 -14.33 54.35 -2.74
CA LYS A 131 -14.58 55.25 -3.87
C LYS A 131 -16.00 55.81 -3.86
N GLU A 132 -17.01 54.99 -3.57
CA GLU A 132 -18.41 55.42 -3.54
C GLU A 132 -18.69 56.42 -2.39
N LYS A 133 -18.05 56.24 -1.22
CA LYS A 133 -18.14 57.20 -0.11
C LYS A 133 -17.50 58.55 -0.47
N GLN A 134 -16.33 58.54 -1.11
CA GLN A 134 -15.65 59.76 -1.54
C GLN A 134 -16.45 60.54 -2.60
N GLU A 135 -17.10 59.86 -3.55
CA GLU A 135 -17.97 60.53 -4.52
C GLU A 135 -19.21 61.16 -3.86
N LYS A 136 -19.86 60.44 -2.92
CA LYS A 136 -21.02 60.98 -2.19
C LYS A 136 -20.66 62.21 -1.35
N GLU A 137 -19.47 62.29 -0.77
CA GLU A 137 -18.99 63.49 -0.08
C GLU A 137 -18.75 64.66 -1.04
N LYS A 138 -18.07 64.44 -2.17
CA LYS A 138 -17.82 65.49 -3.18
C LYS A 138 -19.11 66.09 -3.75
N ILE A 139 -20.16 65.27 -3.93
CA ILE A 139 -21.47 65.73 -4.39
C ILE A 139 -22.18 66.57 -3.32
N LYS A 140 -22.01 66.24 -2.03
CA LYS A 140 -22.60 67.01 -0.93
C LYS A 140 -21.93 68.38 -0.76
N THR A 141 -20.60 68.45 -0.85
CA THR A 141 -19.87 69.72 -0.71
C THR A 141 -20.16 70.66 -1.88
N THR A 142 -20.18 70.16 -3.12
CA THR A 142 -20.50 70.99 -4.30
C THR A 142 -21.96 71.49 -4.33
N LYS A 143 -22.92 70.72 -3.79
CA LYS A 143 -24.29 71.21 -3.63
C LYS A 143 -24.40 72.31 -2.56
N LYS A 144 -23.63 72.20 -1.47
CA LYS A 144 -23.60 73.19 -0.39
C LYS A 144 -22.95 74.52 -0.84
N GLU A 145 -21.86 74.45 -1.59
CA GLU A 145 -21.24 75.66 -2.17
C GLU A 145 -22.13 76.36 -3.21
N LYS A 146 -23.00 75.62 -3.92
CA LYS A 146 -23.99 76.20 -4.83
C LYS A 146 -25.18 76.83 -4.11
N SER A 147 -25.59 76.33 -2.94
CA SER A 147 -26.65 76.98 -2.15
C SER A 147 -26.17 78.28 -1.50
N ASP A 148 -24.92 78.30 -1.01
CA ASP A 148 -24.38 79.47 -0.31
C ASP A 148 -24.08 80.65 -1.25
N LYS A 149 -23.85 80.41 -2.55
CA LYS A 149 -23.67 81.46 -3.56
C LYS A 149 -24.99 82.06 -4.08
N CYS A 150 -26.14 81.45 -3.80
CA CYS A 150 -27.43 81.93 -4.29
C CYS A 150 -28.21 82.78 -3.25
N SER A 151 -27.70 82.91 -2.02
CA SER A 151 -28.33 83.72 -0.95
C SER A 151 -27.67 85.08 -0.72
N THR A 152 -26.81 85.55 -1.63
CA THR A 152 -26.08 86.84 -1.52
C THR A 152 -26.37 87.81 -2.69
N PHE A 153 -27.49 87.65 -3.39
CA PHE A 153 -27.96 88.61 -4.40
C PHE A 153 -29.35 89.12 -4.04
#